data_AF-A0A183NGB0-F1
#
_entry.id   AF-A0A183NGB0-F1
#
_cell.length_a   1.000
_cell.length_b   1.000
_cell.length_c   1.000
_cell.angle_alpha   90.00
_cell.angle_beta   90.00
_cell.angle_gamma   90.00
#
_symmetry.space_group_name_H-M   'P 1'
#
loop_
_entity.id
_entity.type
_entity.pdbx_description
1 polymer ?
#
loop_
_entity_poly.entity_id
_entity_poly.type
_entity_poly.pdbx_seq_one_letter_code
_entity_poly.pdbx_strand_id
1 'polypeptide(L)'
;KSTEKIVTDYQKAHKRAELERLRIAREHQRELERKQKILEKERQQRERQEKRDAEERKKEEKRLKRKEEQRKKEEERENERKKKEEEKRKKEEEKLQKEQERKREEELKTQREEKQRAVLLGFLVKSESKKETNTISCTDCGPFIQFEVRKDMRMAPLHRMSQALLSSKRSNMENLRHAWVNGNDKDAASSLGLLKFGRANYLHELRTGQILPLSYPSTWPMYVVLYIYIYMSISTTASYHQFKSQFPVNDHNN
;
A
#
# COMPACT_ATOMS: atom_id res chain seq x y z
N LYS A 1 25.29 -59.77 -86.05
CA LYS A 1 24.03 -59.38 -85.35
C LYS A 1 24.14 -59.33 -83.81
N SER A 2 25.06 -60.06 -83.13
CA SER A 2 25.17 -59.96 -81.65
C SER A 2 26.05 -58.79 -81.16
N THR A 3 27.07 -58.40 -81.94
CA THR A 3 28.01 -57.32 -81.59
C THR A 3 27.36 -55.93 -81.57
N GLU A 4 26.50 -55.61 -82.53
CA GLU A 4 25.77 -54.33 -82.58
C GLU A 4 24.79 -54.15 -81.39
N LYS A 5 24.19 -55.25 -80.92
CA LYS A 5 23.33 -55.22 -79.72
C LYS A 5 24.14 -54.91 -78.46
N ILE A 6 25.32 -55.50 -78.32
CA ILE A 6 26.22 -55.26 -77.19
C ILE A 6 26.68 -53.79 -77.17
N VAL A 7 27.05 -53.22 -78.32
CA VAL A 7 27.47 -51.81 -78.42
C VAL A 7 26.32 -50.85 -78.08
N THR A 8 25.11 -51.12 -78.58
CA THR A 8 23.95 -50.28 -78.28
C THR A 8 23.49 -50.37 -76.82
N ASP A 9 23.62 -51.53 -76.19
CA ASP A 9 23.30 -51.70 -74.77
C ASP A 9 24.34 -51.01 -73.87
N TYR A 10 25.62 -51.02 -74.25
CA TYR A 10 26.67 -50.25 -73.56
C TYR A 10 26.41 -48.74 -73.65
N GLN A 11 26.02 -48.22 -74.81
CA GLN A 11 25.65 -46.81 -74.99
C GLN A 11 24.44 -46.41 -74.14
N LYS A 12 23.42 -47.28 -74.02
CA LYS A 12 22.26 -47.05 -73.15
C LYS A 12 22.67 -47.06 -71.67
N ALA A 13 23.52 -47.99 -71.25
CA ALA A 13 24.02 -48.06 -69.88
C ALA A 13 24.81 -46.78 -69.52
N HIS A 14 25.69 -46.32 -70.41
CA HIS A 14 26.43 -45.07 -70.23
C HIS A 14 25.50 -43.85 -70.12
N LYS A 15 24.49 -43.75 -71.00
CA LYS A 15 23.50 -42.66 -70.94
C LYS A 15 22.69 -42.68 -69.65
N ARG A 16 22.34 -43.85 -69.12
CA ARG A 16 21.65 -43.99 -67.83
C ARG A 16 22.56 -43.57 -66.66
N ALA A 17 23.83 -43.97 -66.69
CA ALA A 17 24.80 -43.58 -65.67
C ALA A 17 25.03 -42.05 -65.63
N GLU A 18 25.12 -41.40 -66.79
CA GLU A 18 25.25 -39.94 -66.89
C GLU A 18 24.00 -39.20 -66.38
N LEU A 19 22.79 -39.69 -66.69
CA LEU A 19 21.55 -39.14 -66.15
C LEU A 19 21.45 -39.28 -64.63
N GLU A 20 21.92 -40.41 -64.09
CA GLU A 20 21.93 -40.65 -62.65
C GLU A 20 22.93 -39.75 -61.91
N ARG A 21 24.12 -39.54 -62.50
CA ARG A 21 25.09 -38.54 -62.00
C ARG A 21 24.50 -37.14 -61.96
N LEU A 22 23.77 -36.75 -63.01
CA LEU A 22 23.12 -35.44 -63.06
C LEU A 22 22.00 -35.31 -62.01
N ARG A 23 21.24 -36.38 -61.75
CA ARG A 23 20.22 -36.43 -60.70
C ARG A 23 20.84 -36.21 -59.32
N ILE A 24 21.91 -36.94 -59.01
CA ILE A 24 22.63 -36.84 -57.74
C ILE A 24 23.22 -35.43 -57.56
N ALA A 25 23.84 -34.86 -58.60
CA ALA A 25 24.38 -33.50 -58.55
C ALA A 25 23.28 -32.45 -58.27
N ARG A 26 22.11 -32.59 -58.91
CA ARG A 26 20.96 -31.70 -58.69
C ARG A 26 20.36 -31.85 -57.29
N GLU A 27 20.30 -33.06 -56.75
CA GLU A 27 19.84 -33.30 -55.37
C GLU A 27 20.81 -32.70 -54.35
N HIS A 28 22.12 -32.90 -54.54
CA HIS A 28 23.14 -32.29 -53.70
C HIS A 28 23.08 -30.75 -53.72
N GLN A 29 22.88 -30.14 -54.89
CA GLN A 29 22.70 -28.69 -55.01
C GLN A 29 21.47 -28.20 -54.23
N ARG A 30 20.33 -28.89 -54.34
CA ARG A 30 19.12 -28.55 -53.58
C ARG A 30 19.33 -28.69 -52.08
N GLU A 31 20.12 -29.66 -51.63
CA GLU A 31 20.44 -29.83 -50.22
C GLU A 31 21.33 -28.70 -49.69
N LEU A 32 22.33 -28.26 -50.47
CA LEU A 32 23.15 -27.10 -50.14
C LEU A 32 22.33 -25.82 -50.03
N GLU A 33 21.42 -25.58 -50.98
CA GLU A 33 20.51 -24.42 -50.94
C GLU A 33 19.60 -24.46 -49.71
N ARG A 34 19.08 -25.63 -49.33
CA ARG A 34 18.29 -25.79 -48.10
C ARG A 34 19.10 -25.48 -46.85
N LYS A 35 20.35 -25.98 -46.77
CA LYS A 35 21.26 -25.72 -45.65
C LYS A 35 21.59 -24.23 -45.54
N GLN A 36 21.90 -23.57 -46.66
CA GLN A 36 22.15 -22.12 -46.69
C GLN A 36 20.93 -21.32 -46.24
N LYS A 37 19.73 -21.68 -46.72
CA LYS A 37 18.48 -21.00 -46.34
C LYS A 37 18.15 -21.15 -44.86
N ILE A 38 18.45 -22.30 -44.25
CA ILE A 38 18.27 -22.52 -42.80
C ILE A 38 19.26 -21.64 -42.03
N LEU A 39 20.54 -21.67 -42.40
CA LEU A 39 21.59 -20.87 -41.75
C LEU A 39 21.28 -19.37 -41.81
N GLU A 40 20.80 -18.88 -42.95
CA GLU A 40 20.44 -17.46 -43.11
C GLU A 40 19.23 -17.07 -42.26
N LYS A 41 18.20 -17.93 -42.18
CA LYS A 41 17.06 -17.71 -41.28
C LYS A 41 17.47 -17.69 -39.81
N GLU A 42 18.37 -18.58 -39.42
CA GLU A 42 18.90 -18.63 -38.05
C GLU A 42 19.68 -17.35 -37.72
N ARG A 43 20.54 -16.89 -38.64
CA ARG A 43 21.27 -15.62 -38.50
C ARG A 43 20.31 -14.43 -38.35
N GLN A 44 19.29 -14.35 -39.20
CA GLN A 44 18.28 -13.29 -39.11
C GLN A 44 17.48 -13.34 -37.80
N GLN A 45 17.18 -14.53 -37.28
CA GLN A 45 16.51 -14.66 -35.98
C GLN A 45 17.39 -14.19 -34.82
N ARG A 46 18.68 -14.56 -34.83
CA ARG A 46 19.64 -14.09 -33.81
C ARG A 46 19.80 -12.58 -33.85
N GLU A 47 19.96 -11.98 -35.03
CA GLU A 47 20.10 -10.52 -35.17
C GLU A 47 18.83 -9.78 -34.68
N ARG A 48 17.64 -10.31 -35.00
CA ARG A 48 16.38 -9.75 -34.48
C ARG A 48 16.28 -9.88 -32.96
N GLN A 49 16.77 -10.98 -32.40
CA GLN A 49 16.75 -11.18 -30.95
C GLN A 49 17.72 -10.22 -30.25
N GLU A 50 18.96 -10.12 -30.73
CA GLU A 50 19.95 -9.19 -30.19
C GLU A 50 19.48 -7.73 -30.28
N LYS A 51 18.80 -7.36 -31.36
CA LYS A 51 18.21 -6.02 -31.49
C LYS A 51 17.10 -5.76 -30.47
N ARG A 52 16.25 -6.76 -30.19
CA ARG A 52 15.21 -6.65 -29.15
C ARG A 52 15.83 -6.55 -27.76
N ASP A 53 16.79 -7.40 -27.44
CA ASP A 53 17.47 -7.41 -26.15
C ASP A 53 18.25 -6.10 -25.92
N ALA A 54 18.91 -5.55 -26.95
CA ALA A 54 19.59 -4.27 -26.88
C ALA A 54 18.61 -3.09 -26.68
N GLU A 55 17.44 -3.13 -27.31
CA GLU A 55 16.39 -2.11 -27.12
C GLU A 55 15.80 -2.19 -25.70
N GLU A 56 15.58 -3.40 -25.18
CA GLU A 56 15.08 -3.63 -23.83
C GLU A 56 16.07 -3.12 -22.77
N ARG A 57 17.37 -3.44 -22.93
CA ARG A 57 18.43 -2.91 -22.05
C ARG A 57 18.46 -1.38 -22.05
N LYS A 58 18.34 -0.73 -23.21
CA LYS A 58 18.27 0.75 -23.31
C LYS A 58 17.03 1.31 -22.60
N LYS A 59 15.88 0.64 -22.71
CA LYS A 59 14.64 1.05 -22.00
C LYS A 59 14.78 0.89 -20.50
N GLU A 60 15.38 -0.21 -20.05
CA GLU A 60 15.61 -0.47 -18.62
C GLU A 60 16.60 0.52 -18.02
N GLU A 61 17.72 0.80 -18.69
CA GLU A 61 18.69 1.80 -18.25
C GLU A 61 18.06 3.19 -18.14
N LYS A 62 17.22 3.58 -19.12
CA LYS A 62 16.47 4.85 -19.07
C LYS A 62 15.48 4.88 -17.91
N ARG A 63 14.82 3.75 -17.60
CA ARG A 63 13.91 3.64 -16.46
C ARG A 63 14.66 3.76 -15.14
N LEU A 64 15.84 3.16 -15.04
CA LEU A 64 16.68 3.23 -13.85
C LEU A 64 17.20 4.65 -13.62
N LYS A 65 17.70 5.33 -14.65
CA LYS A 65 18.12 6.75 -14.60
C LYS A 65 17.00 7.67 -14.12
N ARG A 66 15.77 7.49 -14.61
CA ARG A 66 14.60 8.27 -14.15
C ARG A 66 14.27 8.03 -12.69
N LYS A 67 14.36 6.78 -12.21
CA LYS A 67 14.14 6.46 -10.79
C LYS A 67 15.23 7.06 -9.90
N GLU A 68 16.49 7.01 -10.32
CA GLU A 68 17.59 7.60 -9.58
C GLU A 68 17.49 9.12 -9.49
N GLU A 69 17.12 9.79 -10.60
CA GLU A 69 16.86 11.23 -10.62
C GLU A 69 15.69 11.63 -9.71
N GLN A 70 14.60 10.84 -9.71
CA GLN A 70 13.47 11.04 -8.78
C GLN A 70 13.91 10.90 -7.32
N ARG A 71 14.70 9.87 -7.00
CA ARG A 71 15.21 9.65 -5.64
C ARG A 71 16.08 10.81 -5.18
N LYS A 72 16.98 11.30 -6.04
CA LYS A 72 17.84 12.45 -5.73
C LYS A 72 17.02 13.73 -5.49
N LYS A 73 15.97 13.95 -6.28
CA LYS A 73 15.05 15.09 -6.12
C LYS A 73 14.20 14.99 -4.84
N GLU A 74 13.83 13.79 -4.43
CA GLU A 74 13.09 13.54 -3.19
C GLU A 74 13.99 13.76 -1.96
N GLU A 75 15.22 13.25 -2.00
CA GLU A 75 16.22 13.45 -0.96
C GLU A 75 16.57 14.94 -0.77
N GLU A 76 16.69 15.71 -1.86
CA GLU A 76 16.90 17.16 -1.79
C GLU A 76 15.72 17.89 -1.12
N ARG A 77 14.47 17.51 -1.45
CA ARG A 77 13.27 18.06 -0.82
C ARG A 77 13.15 17.70 0.66
N GLU A 78 13.55 16.47 1.03
CA GLU A 78 13.54 16.05 2.43
C GLU A 78 14.59 16.81 3.24
N ASN A 79 15.80 16.99 2.69
CA ASN A 79 16.86 17.77 3.32
C ASN A 79 16.47 19.26 3.46
N GLU A 80 15.78 19.84 2.48
CA GLU A 80 15.25 21.20 2.59
C GLU A 80 14.19 21.32 3.70
N ARG A 81 13.29 20.33 3.82
CA ARG A 81 12.31 20.27 4.91
C ARG A 81 12.96 20.14 6.27
N LYS A 82 13.97 19.27 6.41
CA LYS A 82 14.73 19.11 7.66
C LYS A 82 15.42 20.40 8.08
N LYS A 83 16.08 21.11 7.15
CA LYS A 83 16.70 22.41 7.44
C LYS A 83 15.68 23.45 7.91
N LYS A 84 14.51 23.52 7.25
CA LYS A 84 13.42 24.43 7.64
C LYS A 84 12.81 24.08 9.01
N GLU A 85 12.70 22.81 9.33
CA GLU A 85 12.20 22.37 10.65
C GLU A 85 13.22 22.64 11.76
N GLU A 86 14.51 22.38 11.50
CA GLU A 86 15.58 22.67 12.45
C GLU A 86 15.71 24.19 12.74
N GLU A 87 15.58 25.03 11.72
CA GLU A 87 15.56 26.49 11.89
C GLU A 87 14.35 26.96 12.71
N LYS A 88 13.17 26.35 12.51
CA LYS A 88 11.98 26.65 13.33
C LYS A 88 12.17 26.21 14.78
N ARG A 89 12.73 25.03 15.02
CA ARG A 89 13.01 24.54 16.38
C ARG A 89 13.99 25.45 17.11
N LYS A 90 15.08 25.90 16.45
CA LYS A 90 16.02 26.86 17.05
C LYS A 90 15.33 28.18 17.42
N LYS A 91 14.44 28.71 16.56
CA LYS A 91 13.67 29.93 16.85
C LYS A 91 12.63 29.75 17.96
N GLU A 92 12.01 28.58 18.09
CA GLU A 92 11.08 28.30 19.20
C GLU A 92 11.81 28.10 20.53
N GLU A 93 12.95 27.42 20.52
CA GLU A 93 13.77 27.20 21.71
C GLU A 93 14.36 28.51 22.26
N GLU A 94 14.82 29.42 21.38
CA GLU A 94 15.27 30.76 21.77
C GLU A 94 14.13 31.60 22.38
N LYS A 95 12.92 31.53 21.80
CA LYS A 95 11.74 32.22 22.36
C LYS A 95 11.34 31.67 23.72
N LEU A 96 11.36 30.35 23.88
CA LEU A 96 11.01 29.68 25.12
C LEU A 96 12.00 30.02 26.24
N GLN A 97 13.31 30.04 25.94
CA GLN A 97 14.34 30.46 26.90
C GLN A 97 14.14 31.91 27.33
N LYS A 98 13.87 32.83 26.38
CA LYS A 98 13.63 34.25 26.68
C LYS A 98 12.36 34.48 27.50
N GLU A 99 11.32 33.67 27.29
CA GLU A 99 10.09 33.72 28.11
C GLU A 99 10.34 33.17 29.52
N GLN A 100 11.12 32.09 29.64
CA GLN A 100 11.48 31.51 30.94
C GLN A 100 12.36 32.46 31.77
N GLU A 101 13.27 33.18 31.12
CA GLU A 101 14.13 34.17 31.78
C GLU A 101 13.32 35.37 32.28
N ARG A 102 12.37 35.91 31.47
CA ARG A 102 11.43 36.95 31.93
C ARG A 102 10.56 36.50 33.10
N LYS A 103 10.06 35.26 33.08
CA LYS A 103 9.27 34.70 34.19
C LYS A 103 10.07 34.61 35.49
N ARG A 104 11.34 34.19 35.42
CA ARG A 104 12.24 34.15 36.59
C ARG A 104 12.54 35.54 37.12
N GLU A 105 12.67 36.54 36.25
CA GLU A 105 12.91 37.93 36.65
C GLU A 105 11.68 38.55 37.32
N GLU A 106 10.48 38.29 36.80
CA GLU A 106 9.21 38.70 37.40
C GLU A 106 8.93 38.00 38.75
N GLU A 107 9.26 36.72 38.90
CA GLU A 107 9.22 36.01 40.18
C GLU A 107 10.21 36.60 41.20
N LEU A 108 11.43 36.93 40.80
CA LEU A 108 12.42 37.58 41.68
C LEU A 108 11.96 38.97 42.13
N LYS A 109 11.31 39.73 41.24
CA LYS A 109 10.78 41.06 41.56
C LYS A 109 9.60 40.99 42.51
N THR A 110 8.62 40.13 42.22
CA THR A 110 7.47 39.89 43.11
C THR A 110 7.90 39.35 44.47
N GLN A 111 8.88 38.45 44.52
CA GLN A 111 9.40 37.93 45.79
C GLN A 111 10.14 39.01 46.61
N ARG A 112 10.81 39.98 45.96
CA ARG A 112 11.40 41.15 46.65
C ARG A 112 10.31 42.09 47.18
N GLU A 113 9.28 42.38 46.39
CA GLU A 113 8.13 43.19 46.78
C GLU A 113 7.32 42.52 47.90
N GLU A 114 7.17 41.20 47.86
CA GLU A 114 6.50 40.41 48.89
C GLU A 114 7.31 40.36 50.18
N LYS A 115 8.65 40.23 50.12
CA LYS A 115 9.52 40.38 51.29
C LYS A 115 9.40 41.77 51.92
N GLN A 116 9.34 42.82 51.11
CA GLN A 116 9.13 44.19 51.61
C GLN A 116 7.73 44.37 52.21
N ARG A 117 6.69 43.82 51.57
CA ARG A 117 5.32 43.79 52.11
C ARG A 117 5.23 43.00 53.40
N ALA A 118 5.87 41.84 53.50
CA ALA A 118 5.87 40.99 54.69
C ALA A 118 6.62 41.65 55.85
N VAL A 119 7.68 42.41 55.59
CA VAL A 119 8.34 43.24 56.63
C VAL A 119 7.40 44.37 57.11
N LEU A 120 6.69 45.02 56.19
CA LEU A 120 5.77 46.13 56.53
C LEU A 120 4.49 45.64 57.24
N LEU A 121 3.91 44.53 56.77
CA LEU A 121 2.70 43.90 57.32
C LEU A 121 3.00 43.01 58.53
N GLY A 122 4.22 42.50 58.65
CA GLY A 122 4.68 41.73 59.82
C GLY A 122 4.69 42.56 61.10
N PHE A 123 4.72 43.88 60.99
CA PHE A 123 4.51 44.80 62.11
C PHE A 123 3.04 45.18 62.35
N LEU A 124 2.11 44.81 61.45
CA LEU A 124 0.74 45.32 61.46
C LEU A 124 -0.34 44.29 61.08
N VAL A 125 -0.28 43.03 61.51
CA VAL A 125 -1.49 42.18 61.49
C VAL A 125 -1.54 41.24 62.70
N LYS A 126 -2.43 41.62 63.63
CA LYS A 126 -3.13 40.76 64.59
C LYS A 126 -3.74 39.54 63.89
N SER A 127 -3.70 38.42 64.59
CA SER A 127 -4.45 37.19 64.34
C SER A 127 -5.87 37.40 63.78
N GLU A 128 -6.24 36.70 62.70
CA GLU A 128 -7.26 35.62 62.70
C GLU A 128 -7.86 35.28 61.33
N SER A 129 -8.22 33.99 61.23
CA SER A 129 -9.22 33.34 60.37
C SER A 129 -8.89 33.03 58.90
N LYS A 130 -8.56 31.75 58.69
CA LYS A 130 -8.64 31.05 57.41
C LYS A 130 -10.12 30.85 57.05
N LYS A 131 -10.53 31.24 55.84
CA LYS A 131 -11.77 30.77 55.21
C LYS A 131 -11.41 29.69 54.20
N GLU A 132 -11.94 28.50 54.44
CA GLU A 132 -11.80 27.33 53.60
C GLU A 132 -12.66 27.47 52.34
N THR A 133 -12.04 27.12 51.22
CA THR A 133 -12.62 27.09 49.88
C THR A 133 -13.60 25.91 49.78
N ASN A 134 -14.81 26.18 49.31
CA ASN A 134 -15.84 25.17 49.05
C ASN A 134 -15.36 24.14 48.02
N THR A 135 -15.14 22.90 48.47
CA THR A 135 -15.00 21.71 47.62
C THR A 135 -16.37 21.06 47.48
N ILE A 136 -16.90 21.02 46.26
CA ILE A 136 -18.17 20.40 45.93
C ILE A 136 -18.00 18.88 46.04
N SER A 137 -18.60 18.26 47.06
CA SER A 137 -18.68 16.81 47.20
C SER A 137 -19.86 16.27 46.38
N CYS A 138 -19.57 15.80 45.16
CA CYS A 138 -20.49 14.93 44.40
C CYS A 138 -19.96 13.49 44.49
N THR A 139 -20.58 12.73 45.39
CA THR A 139 -20.35 11.30 45.63
C THR A 139 -20.93 10.47 44.47
N ASP A 140 -20.19 9.42 44.09
CA ASP A 140 -20.55 8.29 43.18
C ASP A 140 -19.78 8.17 41.84
N CYS A 141 -18.47 8.46 41.81
CA CYS A 141 -17.63 8.20 40.63
C CYS A 141 -16.59 7.09 40.82
N GLY A 142 -17.00 5.85 41.12
CA GLY A 142 -16.16 4.64 40.97
C GLY A 142 -14.74 4.68 41.60
N PRO A 143 -13.85 3.72 41.24
CA PRO A 143 -12.48 3.66 41.77
C PRO A 143 -11.51 4.64 41.08
N PHE A 144 -12.01 5.54 40.23
CA PHE A 144 -11.19 6.42 39.41
C PHE A 144 -11.21 7.85 39.95
N ILE A 145 -10.06 8.51 39.89
CA ILE A 145 -9.92 9.91 40.29
C ILE A 145 -10.77 10.77 39.33
N GLN A 146 -11.65 11.60 39.89
CA GLN A 146 -12.36 12.62 39.12
C GLN A 146 -11.34 13.64 38.60
N PHE A 147 -11.27 13.80 37.28
CA PHE A 147 -10.46 14.85 36.68
C PHE A 147 -11.31 16.12 36.56
N GLU A 148 -10.81 17.24 37.09
CA GLU A 148 -11.42 18.54 36.89
C GLU A 148 -10.78 19.22 35.67
N VAL A 149 -11.61 19.67 34.74
CA VAL A 149 -11.15 20.41 33.56
C VAL A 149 -10.82 21.83 33.99
N ARG A 150 -9.55 22.24 33.85
CA ARG A 150 -9.11 23.59 34.20
C ARG A 150 -9.81 24.65 33.34
N LYS A 151 -9.95 25.87 33.86
CA LYS A 151 -10.63 26.99 33.18
C LYS A 151 -10.06 27.34 31.79
N ASP A 152 -8.77 27.07 31.57
CA ASP A 152 -8.04 27.27 30.32
C ASP A 152 -8.15 26.07 29.35
N MET A 153 -8.65 24.93 29.83
CA MET A 153 -8.82 23.73 29.02
C MET A 153 -10.21 23.68 28.40
N ARG A 154 -10.27 23.41 27.10
CA ARG A 154 -11.53 23.16 26.39
C ARG A 154 -11.63 21.69 26.05
N MET A 155 -12.78 21.09 26.33
CA MET A 155 -13.05 19.72 25.92
C MET A 155 -13.04 19.64 24.39
N ALA A 156 -12.40 18.59 23.86
CA ALA A 156 -12.47 18.33 22.44
C ALA A 156 -13.92 18.05 22.03
N PRO A 157 -14.38 18.53 20.86
CA PRO A 157 -15.70 18.18 20.35
C PRO A 157 -15.86 16.67 20.28
N LEU A 158 -16.98 16.15 20.80
CA LEU A 158 -17.29 14.72 20.79
C LEU A 158 -17.25 14.13 19.38
N HIS A 159 -17.65 14.94 18.39
CA HIS A 159 -17.59 14.59 16.98
C HIS A 159 -16.77 15.61 16.21
N ARG A 160 -15.81 15.13 15.43
CA ARG A 160 -15.00 15.96 14.52
C ARG A 160 -15.73 16.32 13.20
N MET A 161 -16.95 15.82 13.02
CA MET A 161 -17.73 15.95 11.78
C MET A 161 -19.09 16.59 12.08
N SER A 162 -19.71 17.24 11.09
CA SER A 162 -21.05 17.81 11.25
C SER A 162 -22.10 16.71 11.48
N GLN A 163 -23.15 17.04 12.23
CA GLN A 163 -24.24 16.10 12.55
C GLN A 163 -24.95 15.57 11.29
N ALA A 164 -25.10 16.42 10.28
CA ALA A 164 -25.65 16.04 8.98
C ALA A 164 -24.79 14.96 8.29
N LEU A 165 -23.46 15.13 8.32
CA LEU A 165 -22.52 14.19 7.70
C LEU A 165 -22.46 12.86 8.46
N LEU A 166 -22.55 12.89 9.79
CA LEU A 166 -22.66 11.68 10.60
C LEU A 166 -23.94 10.90 10.30
N SER A 167 -25.07 11.61 10.20
CA SER A 167 -26.37 10.99 9.90
C SER A 167 -26.38 10.37 8.51
N SER A 168 -25.81 11.06 7.52
CA SER A 168 -25.62 10.54 6.16
C SER A 168 -24.75 9.28 6.15
N LYS A 169 -23.60 9.30 6.85
CA LYS A 169 -22.73 8.11 6.95
C LYS A 169 -23.42 6.92 7.61
N ARG A 170 -24.18 7.15 8.69
CA ARG A 170 -24.97 6.10 9.35
C ARG A 170 -26.00 5.49 8.41
N SER A 171 -26.75 6.33 7.68
CA SER A 171 -27.72 5.89 6.68
C SER A 171 -27.05 5.05 5.58
N ASN A 172 -25.90 5.49 5.06
CA ASN A 172 -25.16 4.71 4.06
C ASN A 172 -24.73 3.34 4.58
N MET A 173 -24.30 3.24 5.84
CA MET A 173 -23.96 1.94 6.44
C MET A 173 -25.18 1.02 6.58
N GLU A 174 -26.34 1.56 6.95
CA GLU A 174 -27.56 0.76 7.07
C GLU A 174 -28.06 0.29 5.69
N ASN A 175 -28.03 1.17 4.69
CA ASN A 175 -28.36 0.82 3.30
C ASN A 175 -27.44 -0.28 2.76
N LEU A 176 -26.14 -0.21 3.08
CA LEU A 176 -25.18 -1.25 2.73
C LEU A 176 -25.49 -2.58 3.42
N ARG A 177 -25.79 -2.54 4.72
CA ARG A 177 -26.16 -3.73 5.48
C ARG A 177 -27.37 -4.41 4.85
N HIS A 178 -28.40 -3.64 4.48
CA HIS A 178 -29.55 -4.16 3.77
C HIS A 178 -29.20 -4.73 2.39
N ALA A 179 -28.36 -4.06 1.61
CA ALA A 179 -27.92 -4.55 0.30
C ALA A 179 -27.19 -5.89 0.40
N TRP A 180 -26.34 -6.06 1.42
CA TRP A 180 -25.63 -7.32 1.70
C TRP A 180 -26.56 -8.44 2.12
N VAL A 181 -27.51 -8.17 3.02
CA VAL A 181 -28.51 -9.18 3.43
C VAL A 181 -29.35 -9.63 2.23
N ASN A 182 -29.64 -8.73 1.30
CA ASN A 182 -30.45 -9.02 0.11
C ASN A 182 -29.62 -9.55 -1.08
N GLY A 183 -28.31 -9.79 -0.92
CA GLY A 183 -27.44 -10.36 -1.95
C GLY A 183 -27.15 -9.44 -3.14
N ASN A 184 -27.39 -8.13 -3.01
CA ASN A 184 -27.25 -7.17 -4.10
C ASN A 184 -25.93 -6.39 -3.98
N ASP A 185 -24.82 -7.06 -4.32
CA ASP A 185 -23.44 -6.60 -4.06
C ASP A 185 -22.89 -5.57 -5.06
N LYS A 186 -23.63 -5.23 -6.12
CA LYS A 186 -23.06 -4.54 -7.30
C LYS A 186 -22.57 -3.11 -7.00
N ASP A 187 -23.12 -2.43 -5.99
CA ASP A 187 -22.82 -1.02 -5.69
C ASP A 187 -22.36 -0.76 -4.23
N ALA A 188 -22.05 -1.84 -3.49
CA ALA A 188 -21.69 -1.80 -2.08
C ALA A 188 -20.50 -0.84 -1.79
N ALA A 189 -19.45 -0.87 -2.61
CA ALA A 189 -18.26 -0.04 -2.43
C ALA A 189 -18.50 1.46 -2.70
N SER A 190 -19.39 1.77 -3.64
CA SER A 190 -19.76 3.16 -3.99
C SER A 190 -20.53 3.83 -2.86
N SER A 191 -21.44 3.10 -2.20
CA SER A 191 -22.26 3.62 -1.09
C SER A 191 -21.44 4.07 0.13
N LEU A 192 -20.29 3.43 0.37
CA LEU A 192 -19.37 3.78 1.46
C LEU A 192 -18.40 4.91 1.11
N GLY A 193 -18.47 5.45 -0.11
CA GLY A 193 -17.48 6.42 -0.58
C GLY A 193 -16.05 5.85 -0.62
N LEU A 194 -15.91 4.51 -0.70
CA LEU A 194 -14.62 3.83 -0.80
C LEU A 194 -14.09 3.85 -2.24
N LEU A 195 -14.34 4.93 -2.98
CA LEU A 195 -13.59 5.25 -4.19
C LEU A 195 -12.21 5.77 -3.78
N LYS A 196 -11.29 4.86 -3.46
CA LYS A 196 -9.87 5.22 -3.37
C LYS A 196 -9.28 5.09 -4.77
N PHE A 197 -8.79 6.21 -5.32
CA PHE A 197 -8.12 6.32 -6.64
C PHE A 197 -9.00 6.14 -7.89
N GLY A 198 -10.29 6.49 -7.83
CA GLY A 198 -11.14 6.50 -9.05
C GLY A 198 -11.45 5.11 -9.61
N ARG A 199 -11.28 4.03 -8.82
CA ARG A 199 -11.66 2.66 -9.18
C ARG A 199 -12.83 2.21 -8.31
N ALA A 200 -13.88 1.71 -8.95
CA ALA A 200 -15.13 1.33 -8.29
C ALA A 200 -15.06 0.03 -7.47
N ASN A 201 -13.97 -0.73 -7.53
CA ASN A 201 -13.98 -2.15 -7.17
C ASN A 201 -12.91 -2.60 -6.16
N TYR A 202 -12.33 -1.70 -5.36
CA TYR A 202 -11.25 -2.06 -4.42
C TYR A 202 -11.63 -3.22 -3.47
N LEU A 203 -12.85 -3.24 -2.94
CA LEU A 203 -13.33 -4.32 -2.09
C LEU A 203 -13.53 -5.64 -2.86
N HIS A 204 -13.99 -5.58 -4.10
CA HIS A 204 -14.17 -6.76 -4.95
C HIS A 204 -12.81 -7.34 -5.38
N GLU A 205 -11.83 -6.48 -5.70
CA GLU A 205 -10.46 -6.85 -6.04
C GLU A 205 -9.74 -7.49 -4.84
N LEU A 206 -9.98 -7.02 -3.61
CA LEU A 206 -9.51 -7.67 -2.38
C LEU A 206 -10.17 -9.05 -2.19
N ARG A 207 -11.50 -9.15 -2.39
CA ARG A 207 -12.24 -10.41 -2.25
C ARG A 207 -11.78 -11.47 -3.25
N THR A 208 -11.48 -11.07 -4.47
CA THR A 208 -11.02 -11.96 -5.55
C THR A 208 -9.52 -12.23 -5.52
N GLY A 209 -8.79 -11.63 -4.57
CA GLY A 209 -7.34 -11.78 -4.43
C GLY A 209 -6.54 -11.15 -5.58
N GLN A 210 -7.17 -10.31 -6.42
CA GLN A 210 -6.50 -9.62 -7.53
C GLN A 210 -5.51 -8.58 -7.05
N ILE A 211 -5.72 -8.03 -5.84
CA ILE A 211 -4.78 -7.10 -5.19
C ILE A 211 -4.52 -7.55 -3.76
N LEU A 212 -3.26 -7.41 -3.31
CA LEU A 212 -2.92 -7.50 -1.90
C LEU A 212 -3.22 -6.16 -1.21
N PRO A 213 -3.79 -6.15 0.01
CA PRO A 213 -3.96 -4.91 0.76
C PRO A 213 -2.59 -4.27 1.01
N LEU A 214 -2.44 -3.01 0.58
CA LEU A 214 -1.19 -2.23 0.62
C LEU A 214 -0.73 -1.87 2.05
N SER A 215 -1.52 -2.17 3.08
CA SER A 215 -1.19 -1.80 4.47
C SER A 215 -1.16 -3.02 5.38
N TYR A 216 -0.06 -3.13 6.14
CA TYR A 216 0.09 -4.07 7.23
C TYR A 216 -1.07 -3.94 8.25
N PRO A 217 -1.55 -5.05 8.85
CA PRO A 217 -2.68 -5.07 9.79
C PRO A 217 -2.56 -4.05 10.95
N SER A 218 -1.33 -3.72 11.33
CA SER A 218 -0.98 -2.78 12.41
C SER A 218 -1.51 -1.36 12.23
N THR A 219 -1.83 -0.94 11.01
CA THR A 219 -2.32 0.44 10.72
C THR A 219 -3.84 0.54 10.58
N TRP A 220 -4.55 -0.57 10.71
CA TRP A 220 -6.00 -0.59 10.60
C TRP A 220 -6.61 -0.22 11.95
N PRO A 221 -7.66 0.62 11.98
CA PRO A 221 -8.40 0.80 13.20
C PRO A 221 -8.94 -0.54 13.69
N MET A 222 -8.76 -0.86 14.97
CA MET A 222 -9.07 -2.17 15.56
C MET A 222 -10.49 -2.69 15.24
N TYR A 223 -11.46 -1.78 15.06
CA TYR A 223 -12.83 -2.13 14.67
C TYR A 223 -12.94 -2.73 13.26
N VAL A 224 -12.04 -2.38 12.33
CA VAL A 224 -12.02 -2.96 10.98
C VAL A 224 -11.35 -4.33 10.98
N VAL A 225 -10.32 -4.52 11.82
CA VAL A 225 -9.63 -5.82 11.98
C VAL A 225 -10.58 -6.86 12.58
N LEU A 226 -11.33 -6.50 13.63
CA LEU A 226 -12.37 -7.35 14.22
C LEU A 226 -13.46 -7.72 13.20
N TYR A 227 -13.89 -6.76 12.36
CA TYR A 227 -14.92 -7.02 11.36
C TYR A 227 -14.44 -7.98 10.27
N ILE A 228 -13.20 -7.84 9.78
CA ILE A 228 -12.61 -8.75 8.80
C ILE A 228 -12.41 -10.14 9.41
N TYR A 229 -11.98 -10.23 10.67
CA TYR A 229 -11.78 -11.50 11.34
C TYR A 229 -13.11 -12.26 11.51
N ILE A 230 -14.15 -11.58 12.01
CA ILE A 230 -15.50 -12.13 12.10
C ILE A 230 -16.01 -12.57 10.71
N TYR A 231 -15.77 -11.77 9.67
CA TYR A 231 -16.19 -12.07 8.30
C TYR A 231 -15.46 -13.28 7.68
N MET A 232 -14.16 -13.44 7.96
CA MET A 232 -13.38 -14.61 7.56
C MET A 232 -13.88 -15.87 8.30
N SER A 233 -14.18 -15.78 9.59
CA SER A 233 -14.72 -16.89 10.38
C SER A 233 -16.12 -17.34 9.90
N ILE A 234 -17.00 -16.41 9.53
CA ILE A 234 -18.32 -16.73 8.97
C ILE A 234 -18.20 -17.34 7.57
N SER A 235 -17.28 -16.85 6.73
CA SER A 235 -17.05 -17.40 5.38
C SER A 235 -16.48 -18.83 5.42
N THR A 236 -15.64 -19.13 6.42
CA THR A 236 -15.04 -20.45 6.60
C THR A 236 -16.08 -21.47 7.07
N THR A 237 -16.98 -21.07 7.97
CA THR A 237 -18.08 -21.94 8.45
C THR A 237 -19.14 -22.18 7.38
N ALA A 238 -19.49 -21.18 6.57
CA ALA A 238 -20.40 -21.36 5.43
C ALA A 238 -19.83 -22.31 4.37
N SER A 239 -18.52 -22.20 4.07
CA SER A 239 -17.83 -23.09 3.13
C SER A 239 -17.73 -24.53 3.67
N TYR A 240 -17.53 -24.70 4.98
CA TYR A 240 -17.53 -26.02 5.63
C TYR A 240 -18.91 -26.69 5.60
N HIS A 241 -19.98 -25.92 5.77
CA HIS A 241 -21.36 -26.44 5.70
C HIS A 241 -21.74 -26.85 4.26
N GLN A 242 -21.24 -26.10 3.27
CA GLN A 242 -21.43 -26.41 1.86
C GLN A 242 -20.62 -27.65 1.43
N PHE A 243 -19.38 -27.79 1.92
CA PHE A 243 -18.53 -28.98 1.71
C PHE A 243 -19.13 -30.24 2.35
N LYS A 244 -19.69 -30.14 3.57
CA LYS A 244 -20.37 -31.26 4.26
C LYS A 244 -21.68 -31.68 3.58
N SER A 245 -22.35 -30.77 2.86
CA SER A 245 -23.53 -31.10 2.05
C SER A 245 -23.20 -31.81 0.73
N GLN A 246 -21.99 -31.59 0.21
CA GLN A 246 -21.52 -32.17 -1.05
C GLN A 246 -20.80 -33.52 -0.86
N PHE A 247 -20.33 -33.80 0.35
CA PHE A 247 -19.76 -35.08 0.74
C PHE A 247 -20.38 -35.55 2.07
N PRO A 248 -21.54 -36.25 2.05
CA PRO A 248 -22.00 -36.95 3.22
C PRO A 248 -20.99 -38.04 3.55
N VAL A 249 -20.26 -37.86 4.65
CA VAL A 249 -19.46 -38.93 5.24
C VAL A 249 -20.48 -39.96 5.73
N ASN A 250 -20.61 -41.05 4.98
CA ASN A 250 -21.34 -42.23 5.42
C ASN A 250 -20.55 -42.84 6.58
N ASP A 251 -20.94 -42.49 7.80
CA ASP A 251 -20.63 -43.30 8.97
C ASP A 251 -21.40 -44.62 8.82
N HIS A 252 -20.78 -45.59 8.14
CA HIS A 252 -21.16 -46.98 8.28
C HIS A 252 -20.54 -47.51 9.57
N ASN A 253 -21.42 -47.82 10.51
CA ASN A 253 -21.19 -48.75 11.60
C ASN A 253 -20.37 -49.96 11.12
N ASN A 254 -19.29 -50.23 11.87
CA ASN A 254 -19.02 -51.57 12.36
C ASN A 254 -18.32 -51.46 13.73
#